data_AF-A0A2U3K469-F1
#
_entry.id   AF-A0A2U3K469-F1
#
_cell.length_a   1.000
_cell.length_b   1.000
_cell.length_c   1.000
_cell.angle_alpha   90.00
_cell.angle_beta   90.00
_cell.angle_gamma   90.00
#
_symmetry.space_group_name_H-M   'P 1'
#
loop_
_entity.id
_entity.type
_entity.pdbx_description
1 polymer ?
#
loop_
_entity_poly.entity_id
_entity_poly.type
_entity_poly.pdbx_seq_one_letter_code
_entity_poly.pdbx_strand_id
1 'polypeptide(L)'
;MHFIKENLSIDVTEGERLSECIRSAGLSLETPCNGLGLCGKCQVKAWGDLYPPEDLESGFINASNIRLACLARAKGDVWIELPPKGYQLKTINQGVSIAVEVDSSVKQVLLPPLEKTTQPYLERLPYNCSSMDIYQKMGKLEQRGAQQVYGVLLDNHLVELGSEPSEILGVAIDIGTTGISAYLLDLASGEILQKESCLNPQTEFGGDVLSRISYCLENPQGPALLRETILSKLNELVLDLTGDANRAERVYQMVLAGNTTMLHFVLGIYPGSIARAPYRPVFLEQVDLKAREARISICPEGRITLLPSVSGYVGADILAGVVATAFAKKDYPAVFLDIGTNGEIVANIRGRLIATSTAAGPALEGMNISCGCRAEEGAIDSFFIDDNFGLHFTTIGMVESQGICGSGLIDITAAMVKRKLILASGRFNPNLDTPLKARVRDKKFYLTEEIYISQTDIRQIQLAKGALAAGITLLLEEAGIPLEAIEEVVIAGAFGYHINPASILEIGLLPKGFKGKISFVGNSSAEGARLALINKGVMAEINSLKGRIEVLELSTNPRFQDYFVKALGF
;
A
#
# COMPACT_ATOMS: atom_id res chain seq x y z
N MET A 1 29.36 -10.16 13.08
CA MET A 1 28.30 -9.33 13.70
C MET A 1 27.32 -10.22 14.47
N HIS A 2 26.93 -9.81 15.68
CA HIS A 2 26.11 -10.59 16.60
C HIS A 2 24.77 -9.89 16.90
N PHE A 3 23.66 -10.56 16.62
CA PHE A 3 22.30 -10.11 16.91
C PHE A 3 21.82 -10.72 18.23
N ILE A 4 21.78 -9.90 19.29
CA ILE A 4 21.64 -10.39 20.67
C ILE A 4 20.27 -11.02 20.92
N LYS A 5 19.18 -10.38 20.48
CA LYS A 5 17.82 -10.87 20.75
C LYS A 5 17.47 -12.10 19.93
N GLU A 6 18.02 -12.18 18.73
CA GLU A 6 17.76 -13.24 17.75
C GLU A 6 18.70 -14.43 17.91
N ASN A 7 19.69 -14.35 18.81
CA ASN A 7 20.74 -15.35 19.01
C ASN A 7 21.40 -15.80 17.69
N LEU A 8 21.67 -14.82 16.82
CA LEU A 8 22.16 -15.02 15.46
C LEU A 8 23.51 -14.32 15.29
N SER A 9 24.40 -14.91 14.50
CA SER A 9 25.68 -14.30 14.14
C SER A 9 25.98 -14.53 12.66
N ILE A 10 26.52 -13.52 12.01
CA ILE A 10 26.95 -13.55 10.61
C ILE A 10 28.35 -12.97 10.44
N ASP A 11 29.03 -13.39 9.40
CA ASP A 11 30.25 -12.72 8.93
C ASP A 11 29.87 -11.49 8.09
N VAL A 12 30.60 -10.39 8.27
CA VAL A 12 30.36 -9.10 7.60
C VAL A 12 31.68 -8.55 7.08
N THR A 13 31.62 -7.74 6.03
CA THR A 13 32.82 -7.09 5.48
C THR A 13 33.15 -5.83 6.28
N GLU A 14 34.43 -5.54 6.52
CA GLU A 14 34.85 -4.26 7.13
C GLU A 14 34.33 -3.09 6.27
N GLY A 15 33.70 -2.11 6.92
CA GLY A 15 33.13 -0.92 6.30
C GLY A 15 31.68 -1.07 5.82
N GLU A 16 31.10 -2.28 5.91
CA GLU A 16 29.71 -2.58 5.56
C GLU A 16 28.74 -1.87 6.52
N ARG A 17 27.62 -1.36 5.98
CA ARG A 17 26.63 -0.63 6.78
C ARG A 17 25.84 -1.60 7.64
N LEU A 18 25.51 -1.22 8.88
CA LEU A 18 24.71 -2.08 9.75
C LEU A 18 23.38 -2.49 9.12
N SER A 19 22.74 -1.61 8.34
CA SER A 19 21.52 -1.93 7.59
C SER A 19 21.70 -3.04 6.55
N GLU A 20 22.87 -3.14 5.93
CA GLU A 20 23.20 -4.20 4.98
C GLU A 20 23.46 -5.51 5.73
N CYS A 21 24.18 -5.45 6.85
CA CYS A 21 24.42 -6.60 7.73
C CYS A 21 23.13 -7.16 8.34
N ILE A 22 22.21 -6.31 8.78
CA ILE A 22 20.87 -6.70 9.25
C ILE A 22 20.14 -7.49 8.16
N ARG A 23 20.21 -7.00 6.93
CA ARG A 23 19.55 -7.63 5.78
C ARG A 23 20.20 -8.97 5.42
N SER A 24 21.52 -9.07 5.41
CA SER A 24 22.23 -10.33 5.11
C SER A 24 21.99 -11.40 6.19
N ALA A 25 21.65 -10.99 7.41
CA ALA A 25 21.21 -11.86 8.48
C ALA A 25 19.75 -12.35 8.33
N GLY A 26 19.02 -11.93 7.29
CA GLY A 26 17.59 -12.23 7.13
C GLY A 26 16.70 -11.49 8.15
N LEU A 27 17.20 -10.42 8.75
CA LEU A 27 16.48 -9.57 9.69
C LEU A 27 16.05 -8.27 9.01
N SER A 28 14.99 -7.66 9.53
CA SER A 28 14.30 -6.52 8.92
C SER A 28 14.46 -5.26 9.74
N LEU A 29 14.74 -4.13 9.08
CA LEU A 29 14.74 -2.80 9.68
C LEU A 29 14.24 -1.76 8.67
N GLU A 30 13.34 -0.88 9.12
CA GLU A 30 12.78 0.16 8.25
C GLU A 30 13.80 1.25 7.92
N THR A 31 13.90 1.61 6.64
CA THR A 31 14.78 2.67 6.12
C THR A 31 14.01 3.67 5.25
N PRO A 32 12.95 4.34 5.76
CA PRO A 32 12.05 5.14 4.94
C PRO A 32 12.72 6.34 4.26
N CYS A 33 13.84 6.83 4.80
CA CYS A 33 14.67 7.87 4.17
C CYS A 33 15.69 7.33 3.14
N ASN A 34 15.52 6.09 2.66
CA ASN A 34 16.43 5.42 1.73
C ASN A 34 17.90 5.38 2.19
N GLY A 35 18.10 5.24 3.51
CA GLY A 35 19.41 5.21 4.12
C GLY A 35 20.22 6.51 4.06
N LEU A 36 19.57 7.65 3.84
CA LEU A 36 20.21 8.98 3.82
C LEU A 36 20.48 9.56 5.21
N GLY A 37 20.06 8.89 6.29
CA GLY A 37 20.26 9.37 7.67
C GLY A 37 19.34 10.50 8.12
N LEU A 38 18.21 10.72 7.43
CA LEU A 38 17.36 11.91 7.64
C LEU A 38 16.18 11.71 8.60
N CYS A 39 15.73 10.47 8.82
CA CYS A 39 14.46 10.20 9.52
C CYS A 39 14.58 9.61 10.92
N GLY A 40 15.74 9.09 11.31
CA GLY A 40 15.93 8.40 12.60
C GLY A 40 15.23 7.03 12.75
N LYS A 41 14.38 6.59 11.82
CA LYS A 41 13.58 5.35 11.98
C LYS A 41 14.41 4.05 11.98
N CYS A 42 15.66 4.09 11.49
CA CYS A 42 16.59 2.95 11.53
C CYS A 42 17.50 2.94 12.78
N GLN A 43 17.05 3.56 13.87
CA GLN A 43 17.78 3.55 15.14
C GLN A 43 17.90 2.13 15.69
N VAL A 44 19.13 1.75 16.03
CA VAL A 44 19.48 0.48 16.65
C VAL A 44 20.40 0.73 17.83
N LYS A 45 20.37 -0.16 18.82
CA LYS A 45 21.44 -0.19 19.82
C LYS A 45 22.58 -1.02 19.24
N ALA A 46 23.74 -0.40 19.06
CA ALA A 46 24.92 -1.05 18.53
C ALA A 46 26.16 -0.68 19.34
N TRP A 47 27.00 -1.65 19.63
CA TRP A 47 28.26 -1.49 20.37
C TRP A 47 29.32 -2.47 19.87
N GLY A 48 30.57 -2.27 20.26
CA GLY A 48 31.73 -3.02 19.75
C GLY A 48 32.58 -2.16 18.81
N ASP A 49 33.24 -2.81 17.84
CA ASP A 49 34.16 -2.14 16.92
C ASP A 49 33.41 -1.55 15.71
N LEU A 50 32.87 -0.34 15.93
CA LEU A 50 32.17 0.47 14.94
C LEU A 50 33.02 1.66 14.51
N TYR A 51 32.85 2.12 13.27
CA TYR A 51 33.34 3.44 12.89
C TYR A 51 32.68 4.55 13.74
N PRO A 52 33.39 5.66 13.99
CA PRO A 52 32.83 6.82 14.68
C PRO A 52 31.50 7.28 14.04
N PRO A 53 30.57 7.86 14.81
CA PRO A 53 29.35 8.42 14.27
C PRO A 53 29.61 9.46 13.19
N GLU A 54 28.86 9.39 12.09
CA GLU A 54 28.82 10.46 11.09
C GLU A 54 28.07 11.69 11.64
N ASP A 55 28.37 12.90 11.15
CA ASP A 55 27.75 14.15 11.64
C ASP A 55 26.21 14.11 11.55
N LEU A 56 25.67 13.46 10.52
CA LEU A 56 24.23 13.27 10.33
C LEU A 56 23.57 12.41 11.42
N GLU A 57 24.34 11.57 12.13
CA GLU A 57 23.82 10.77 13.24
C GLU A 57 23.59 11.62 14.50
N SER A 58 24.32 12.71 14.68
CA SER A 58 24.37 13.48 15.93
C SER A 58 23.01 13.94 16.46
N GLY A 59 22.07 14.25 15.57
CA GLY A 59 20.70 14.66 15.92
C GLY A 59 19.79 13.55 16.43
N PHE A 60 20.22 12.29 16.31
CA PHE A 60 19.43 11.10 16.65
C PHE A 60 20.09 10.22 17.73
N ILE A 61 21.32 10.53 18.13
CA ILE A 61 22.05 9.78 19.16
C ILE A 61 21.67 10.33 20.53
N ASN A 62 20.69 9.70 21.19
CA ASN A 62 20.24 10.10 22.53
C ASN A 62 21.00 9.37 23.66
N ALA A 63 21.78 8.33 23.31
CA ALA A 63 22.59 7.54 24.23
C ALA A 63 23.83 7.02 23.50
N SER A 64 24.89 6.71 24.25
CA SER A 64 26.22 6.35 23.72
C SER A 64 26.26 5.10 22.83
N ASN A 65 25.22 4.27 22.86
CA ASN A 65 25.08 3.04 22.10
C ASN A 65 23.95 3.07 21.06
N ILE A 66 23.26 4.19 20.86
CA ILE A 66 22.25 4.32 19.81
C ILE A 66 22.95 4.80 18.54
N ARG A 67 22.72 4.11 17.42
CA ARG A 67 23.30 4.43 16.10
C ARG A 67 22.22 4.38 15.02
N LEU A 68 22.44 5.08 13.91
CA LEU A 68 21.59 4.93 12.73
C LEU A 68 22.12 3.79 11.87
N ALA A 69 21.37 2.70 11.75
CA ALA A 69 21.85 1.52 11.04
C ALA A 69 22.22 1.80 9.57
N CYS A 70 21.58 2.78 8.94
CA CYS A 70 21.87 3.16 7.55
C CYS A 70 23.18 3.94 7.35
N LEU A 71 23.75 4.51 8.41
CA LEU A 71 25.01 5.27 8.36
C LEU A 71 26.14 4.54 9.08
N ALA A 72 25.85 3.92 10.23
CA ALA A 72 26.83 3.21 11.03
C ALA A 72 27.46 2.04 10.26
N ARG A 73 28.78 1.90 10.38
CA ARG A 73 29.58 0.89 9.69
C ARG A 73 30.32 0.01 10.67
N ALA A 74 30.36 -1.29 10.37
CA ALA A 74 31.13 -2.26 11.14
C ALA A 74 32.62 -2.15 10.80
N LYS A 75 33.49 -2.15 11.82
CA LYS A 75 34.94 -2.21 11.66
C LYS A 75 35.51 -3.58 12.08
N GLY A 76 34.89 -4.20 13.08
CA GLY A 76 35.22 -5.54 13.56
C GLY A 76 34.00 -6.19 14.21
N ASP A 77 34.19 -6.77 15.40
CA ASP A 77 33.10 -7.40 16.14
C ASP A 77 32.11 -6.36 16.66
N VAL A 78 30.89 -6.41 16.12
CA VAL A 78 29.77 -5.54 16.48
C VAL A 78 28.64 -6.38 17.03
N TRP A 79 28.06 -5.91 18.14
CA TRP A 79 26.83 -6.42 18.71
C TRP A 79 25.71 -5.43 18.46
N ILE A 80 24.56 -5.96 18.07
CA ILE A 80 23.38 -5.17 17.73
C ILE A 80 22.15 -5.74 18.43
N GLU A 81 21.30 -4.82 18.91
CA GLU A 81 19.98 -5.11 19.43
C GLU A 81 18.96 -4.33 18.60
N LEU A 82 18.09 -5.07 17.91
CA LEU A 82 17.02 -4.49 17.11
C LEU A 82 15.85 -4.03 17.99
N PRO A 83 15.14 -2.96 17.58
CA PRO A 83 13.87 -2.61 18.20
C PRO A 83 12.88 -3.79 18.05
N PRO A 84 11.98 -3.98 19.04
CA PRO A 84 10.97 -5.04 18.96
C PRO A 84 10.15 -4.90 17.67
N LYS A 85 9.95 -6.02 16.97
CA LYS A 85 9.20 -6.07 15.71
C LYS A 85 7.71 -5.80 15.99
N GLY A 86 7.20 -4.67 15.52
CA GLY A 86 5.76 -4.39 15.43
C GLY A 86 5.16 -5.25 14.31
N TYR A 87 4.83 -6.51 14.61
CA TYR A 87 4.49 -7.50 13.58
C TYR A 87 3.04 -7.47 13.10
N GLN A 88 2.18 -6.64 13.67
CA GLN A 88 0.77 -6.61 13.28
C GLN A 88 0.37 -5.22 12.80
N LEU A 89 0.33 -5.08 11.48
CA LEU A 89 -0.47 -4.04 10.87
C LEU A 89 -1.94 -4.41 11.09
N LYS A 90 -2.61 -3.68 11.97
CA LYS A 90 -4.09 -3.58 11.95
C LYS A 90 -4.46 -2.52 10.92
N THR A 91 -4.21 -2.79 9.63
CA THR A 91 -4.81 -1.94 8.59
C THR A 91 -6.31 -2.17 8.62
N ILE A 92 -7.11 -1.10 8.63
CA ILE A 92 -8.56 -1.23 8.51
C ILE A 92 -8.85 -1.68 7.08
N ASN A 93 -8.96 -2.99 6.89
CA ASN A 93 -9.32 -3.65 5.64
C ASN A 93 -10.84 -3.55 5.35
N GLN A 94 -11.46 -2.40 5.66
CA GLN A 94 -12.85 -2.12 5.34
C GLN A 94 -12.89 -1.03 4.29
N GLY A 95 -13.37 -1.37 3.10
CA GLY A 95 -13.69 -0.42 2.05
C GLY A 95 -15.18 -0.48 1.71
N VAL A 96 -15.73 0.65 1.28
CA VAL A 96 -17.07 0.70 0.71
C VAL A 96 -16.95 0.36 -0.77
N SER A 97 -17.69 -0.65 -1.21
CA SER A 97 -17.72 -1.07 -2.61
C SER A 97 -19.14 -1.35 -3.08
N ILE A 98 -19.33 -1.35 -4.40
CA ILE A 98 -20.59 -1.75 -5.02
C ILE A 98 -20.89 -3.22 -4.76
N ALA A 99 -22.17 -3.56 -4.70
CA ALA A 99 -22.62 -4.95 -4.73
C ALA A 99 -22.56 -5.49 -6.16
N VAL A 100 -22.07 -6.71 -6.32
CA VAL A 100 -22.06 -7.44 -7.59
C VAL A 100 -22.50 -8.88 -7.36
N GLU A 101 -23.13 -9.47 -8.36
CA GLU A 101 -23.40 -10.92 -8.36
C GLU A 101 -22.11 -11.69 -8.61
N VAL A 102 -22.04 -12.92 -8.07
CA VAL A 102 -20.90 -13.81 -8.28
C VAL A 102 -20.96 -14.39 -9.69
N ASP A 103 -19.94 -14.10 -10.49
CA ASP A 103 -19.66 -14.75 -11.77
C ASP A 103 -18.15 -14.94 -11.88
N SER A 104 -17.63 -15.83 -11.02
CA SER A 104 -16.21 -16.16 -10.98
C SER A 104 -15.77 -16.97 -12.21
N SER A 105 -14.50 -16.80 -12.60
CA SER A 105 -13.82 -17.68 -13.56
C SER A 105 -13.62 -19.09 -13.04
N VAL A 106 -13.64 -19.27 -11.73
CA VAL A 106 -13.45 -20.57 -11.09
C VAL A 106 -14.81 -21.19 -10.81
N LYS A 107 -15.05 -22.41 -11.29
CA LYS A 107 -16.31 -23.14 -11.07
C LYS A 107 -16.04 -24.57 -10.68
N GLN A 108 -16.70 -25.05 -9.64
CA GLN A 108 -16.76 -26.47 -9.35
C GLN A 108 -17.86 -27.12 -10.19
N VAL A 109 -17.56 -28.28 -10.75
CA VAL A 109 -18.49 -29.07 -11.55
C VAL A 109 -18.47 -30.53 -11.12
N LEU A 110 -19.65 -31.15 -11.10
CA LEU A 110 -19.75 -32.61 -11.10
C LEU A 110 -19.48 -33.11 -12.53
N LEU A 111 -18.46 -33.93 -12.69
CA LEU A 111 -18.11 -34.51 -13.99
C LEU A 111 -18.94 -35.77 -14.26
N PRO A 112 -19.07 -36.19 -15.54
CA PRO A 112 -19.74 -37.43 -15.90
C PRO A 112 -19.18 -38.64 -15.14
N PRO A 113 -19.96 -39.70 -14.91
CA PRO A 113 -19.46 -40.89 -14.24
C PRO A 113 -18.33 -41.56 -15.05
N LEU A 114 -17.45 -42.28 -14.33
CA LEU A 114 -16.39 -43.08 -14.93
C LEU A 114 -16.98 -44.31 -15.63
N GLU A 115 -17.27 -44.17 -16.92
CA GLU A 115 -17.79 -45.25 -17.75
C GLU A 115 -16.67 -46.20 -18.20
N LYS A 116 -16.96 -47.50 -18.24
CA LYS A 116 -16.04 -48.53 -18.72
C LYS A 116 -16.02 -48.55 -20.26
N THR A 117 -15.24 -47.64 -20.84
CA THR A 117 -15.04 -47.56 -22.30
C THR A 117 -13.55 -47.61 -22.66
N THR A 118 -13.23 -47.80 -23.94
CA THR A 118 -11.84 -47.83 -24.42
C THR A 118 -11.25 -46.42 -24.64
N GLN A 119 -12.09 -45.39 -24.69
CA GLN A 119 -11.64 -44.00 -24.86
C GLN A 119 -11.20 -43.41 -23.51
N PRO A 120 -10.06 -42.71 -23.43
CA PRO A 120 -9.60 -42.09 -22.19
C PRO A 120 -10.65 -41.11 -21.62
N TYR A 121 -10.95 -41.22 -20.32
CA TYR A 121 -12.02 -40.44 -19.69
C TYR A 121 -11.88 -38.92 -19.90
N LEU A 122 -10.67 -38.38 -19.72
CA LEU A 122 -10.40 -36.94 -19.86
C LEU A 122 -10.62 -36.41 -21.29
N GLU A 123 -10.39 -37.24 -22.32
CA GLU A 123 -10.61 -36.84 -23.73
C GLU A 123 -12.09 -36.75 -24.10
N ARG A 124 -12.98 -37.32 -23.27
CA ARG A 124 -14.43 -37.23 -23.47
C ARG A 124 -15.04 -36.01 -22.81
N LEU A 125 -14.29 -35.33 -21.94
CA LEU A 125 -14.77 -34.14 -21.25
C LEU A 125 -14.75 -32.95 -22.21
N PRO A 126 -15.75 -32.04 -22.15
CA PRO A 126 -15.80 -30.84 -22.99
C PRO A 126 -14.85 -29.73 -22.51
N TYR A 127 -13.82 -30.07 -21.72
CA TYR A 127 -12.93 -29.13 -21.06
C TYR A 127 -11.50 -29.33 -21.55
N ASN A 128 -10.74 -28.24 -21.59
CA ASN A 128 -9.32 -28.31 -21.91
C ASN A 128 -8.56 -28.96 -20.74
N CYS A 129 -7.77 -29.99 -21.04
CA CYS A 129 -6.91 -30.66 -20.07
C CYS A 129 -5.52 -30.86 -20.66
N SER A 130 -4.50 -30.27 -20.04
CA SER A 130 -3.12 -30.37 -20.52
C SER A 130 -2.08 -30.30 -19.40
N SER A 131 -2.44 -30.73 -18.19
CA SER A 131 -1.54 -30.72 -17.03
C SER A 131 -1.18 -32.13 -16.59
N MET A 132 0.12 -32.34 -16.31
CA MET A 132 0.63 -33.58 -15.73
C MET A 132 -0.08 -33.94 -14.42
N ASP A 133 -0.38 -32.94 -13.58
CA ASP A 133 -1.04 -33.15 -12.29
C ASP A 133 -2.45 -33.74 -12.47
N ILE A 134 -3.21 -33.22 -13.45
CA ILE A 134 -4.55 -33.71 -13.76
C ILE A 134 -4.53 -35.15 -14.27
N TYR A 135 -3.59 -35.49 -15.15
CA TYR A 135 -3.43 -36.89 -15.60
C TYR A 135 -3.10 -37.83 -14.44
N GLN A 136 -2.21 -37.41 -13.53
CA GLN A 136 -1.83 -38.22 -12.36
C GLN A 136 -2.99 -38.37 -11.36
N LYS A 137 -3.73 -37.29 -11.08
CA LYS A 137 -4.92 -37.32 -10.23
C LYS A 137 -6.02 -38.20 -10.81
N MET A 138 -6.24 -38.15 -12.12
CA MET A 138 -7.16 -39.05 -12.81
C MET A 138 -6.75 -40.52 -12.63
N GLY A 139 -5.47 -40.85 -12.86
CA GLY A 139 -4.98 -42.23 -12.64
C GLY A 139 -5.19 -42.71 -11.20
N LYS A 140 -4.99 -41.83 -10.19
CA LYS A 140 -5.27 -42.14 -8.78
C LYS A 140 -6.76 -42.38 -8.51
N LEU A 141 -7.65 -41.61 -9.14
CA LEU A 141 -9.09 -41.78 -9.01
C LEU A 141 -9.57 -43.10 -9.64
N GLU A 142 -9.03 -43.47 -10.80
CA GLU A 142 -9.31 -44.77 -11.43
C GLU A 142 -8.81 -45.93 -10.57
N GLN A 143 -7.58 -45.85 -10.06
CA GLN A 143 -7.01 -46.87 -9.19
C GLN A 143 -7.88 -47.14 -7.95
N ARG A 144 -8.49 -46.09 -7.40
CA ARG A 144 -9.37 -46.17 -6.22
C ARG A 144 -10.81 -46.57 -6.56
N GLY A 145 -11.17 -46.63 -7.84
CA GLY A 145 -12.54 -46.95 -8.27
C GLY A 145 -13.56 -45.87 -7.86
N ALA A 146 -13.19 -44.59 -7.96
CA ALA A 146 -14.06 -43.48 -7.61
C ALA A 146 -15.40 -43.56 -8.35
N GLN A 147 -16.51 -43.45 -7.62
CA GLN A 147 -17.87 -43.50 -8.21
C GLN A 147 -18.30 -42.15 -8.78
N GLN A 148 -17.83 -41.08 -8.16
CA GLN A 148 -18.09 -39.70 -8.56
C GLN A 148 -16.75 -38.98 -8.74
N VAL A 149 -16.74 -38.07 -9.70
CA VAL A 149 -15.58 -37.22 -9.99
C VAL A 149 -16.05 -35.78 -10.03
N TYR A 150 -15.44 -34.95 -9.20
CA TYR A 150 -15.61 -33.50 -9.21
C TYR A 150 -14.40 -32.87 -9.88
N GLY A 151 -14.65 -31.80 -10.63
CA GLY A 151 -13.62 -30.99 -11.26
C GLY A 151 -13.71 -29.54 -10.81
N VAL A 152 -12.57 -28.86 -10.77
CA VAL A 152 -12.54 -27.39 -10.72
C VAL A 152 -12.10 -26.88 -12.07
N LEU A 153 -12.90 -26.00 -12.66
CA LEU A 153 -12.63 -25.32 -13.90
C LEU A 153 -12.12 -23.92 -13.59
N LEU A 154 -11.08 -23.50 -14.29
CA LEU A 154 -10.70 -22.10 -14.43
C LEU A 154 -10.98 -21.69 -15.88
N ASP A 155 -12.00 -20.87 -16.08
CA ASP A 155 -12.67 -20.65 -17.36
C ASP A 155 -13.15 -21.98 -17.97
N ASN A 156 -12.46 -22.49 -18.99
CA ASN A 156 -12.77 -23.77 -19.64
C ASN A 156 -11.64 -24.81 -19.48
N HIS A 157 -10.68 -24.57 -18.57
CA HIS A 157 -9.57 -25.46 -18.29
C HIS A 157 -9.83 -26.22 -16.99
N LEU A 158 -9.71 -27.54 -17.03
CA LEU A 158 -9.78 -28.38 -15.84
C LEU A 158 -8.46 -28.28 -15.07
N VAL A 159 -8.51 -27.71 -13.87
CA VAL A 159 -7.33 -27.41 -13.03
C VAL A 159 -7.27 -28.22 -11.74
N GLU A 160 -8.35 -28.93 -11.37
CA GLU A 160 -8.36 -29.87 -10.24
C GLU A 160 -9.33 -31.02 -10.49
N LEU A 161 -9.04 -32.17 -9.87
CA LEU A 161 -9.89 -33.36 -9.83
C LEU A 161 -9.97 -33.95 -8.41
N GLY A 162 -11.17 -34.32 -7.98
CA GLY A 162 -11.41 -34.95 -6.69
C GLY A 162 -12.56 -35.96 -6.74
N SER A 163 -12.67 -36.79 -5.70
CA SER A 163 -13.82 -37.69 -5.51
C SER A 163 -14.97 -37.04 -4.76
N GLU A 164 -14.74 -35.85 -4.19
CA GLU A 164 -15.68 -35.09 -3.39
C GLU A 164 -15.63 -33.60 -3.77
N PRO A 165 -16.68 -32.82 -3.49
CA PRO A 165 -16.64 -31.36 -3.58
C PRO A 165 -15.50 -30.79 -2.71
N SER A 166 -14.74 -29.86 -3.28
CA SER A 166 -13.74 -29.04 -2.61
C SER A 166 -14.19 -27.59 -2.48
N GLU A 167 -13.62 -26.84 -1.53
CA GLU A 167 -13.68 -25.38 -1.56
C GLU A 167 -13.06 -24.86 -2.87
N ILE A 168 -13.63 -23.79 -3.42
CA ILE A 168 -13.03 -23.03 -4.51
C ILE A 168 -12.64 -21.65 -4.00
N LEU A 169 -11.36 -21.49 -3.65
CA LEU A 169 -10.87 -20.28 -3.02
C LEU A 169 -10.17 -19.36 -4.01
N GLY A 170 -10.16 -18.07 -3.68
CA GLY A 170 -9.37 -17.07 -4.38
C GLY A 170 -8.81 -16.03 -3.43
N VAL A 171 -7.77 -15.34 -3.86
CA VAL A 171 -7.10 -14.32 -3.05
C VAL A 171 -7.05 -12.99 -3.81
N ALA A 172 -7.54 -11.92 -3.20
CA ALA A 172 -7.41 -10.56 -3.72
C ALA A 172 -6.37 -9.79 -2.89
N ILE A 173 -5.40 -9.17 -3.54
CA ILE A 173 -4.30 -8.48 -2.86
C ILE A 173 -4.12 -7.07 -3.42
N ASP A 174 -4.04 -6.10 -2.52
CA ASP A 174 -3.56 -4.75 -2.79
C ASP A 174 -2.11 -4.64 -2.33
N ILE A 175 -1.21 -4.40 -3.27
CA ILE A 175 0.23 -4.21 -3.03
C ILE A 175 0.51 -2.70 -3.02
N GLY A 176 0.34 -2.10 -1.85
CA GLY A 176 0.75 -0.73 -1.60
C GLY A 176 2.26 -0.61 -1.48
N THR A 177 2.78 0.60 -1.66
CA THR A 177 4.21 0.89 -1.43
C THR A 177 4.58 0.57 0.02
N THR A 178 3.71 0.92 0.96
CA THR A 178 4.01 0.84 2.39
C THR A 178 3.40 -0.39 3.05
N GLY A 179 2.16 -0.75 2.72
CA GLY A 179 1.45 -1.89 3.29
C GLY A 179 0.85 -2.78 2.20
N ILE A 180 0.56 -4.02 2.56
CA ILE A 180 -0.12 -5.00 1.71
C ILE A 180 -1.40 -5.43 2.44
N SER A 181 -2.52 -5.46 1.72
CA SER A 181 -3.81 -5.96 2.22
C SER A 181 -4.24 -7.14 1.37
N ALA A 182 -4.62 -8.25 2.01
CA ALA A 182 -4.96 -9.50 1.31
C ALA A 182 -6.25 -10.12 1.85
N TYR A 183 -7.17 -10.49 0.96
CA TYR A 183 -8.48 -11.07 1.29
C TYR A 183 -8.55 -12.49 0.72
N LEU A 184 -8.92 -13.46 1.55
CA LEU A 184 -9.31 -14.80 1.13
C LEU A 184 -10.82 -14.84 0.88
N LEU A 185 -11.21 -15.39 -0.26
CA LEU A 185 -12.59 -15.46 -0.69
C LEU A 185 -13.04 -16.88 -1.03
N ASP A 186 -14.29 -17.18 -0.72
CA ASP A 186 -15.04 -18.25 -1.35
C ASP A 186 -15.52 -17.76 -2.72
N LEU A 187 -15.09 -18.42 -3.80
CA LEU A 187 -15.43 -18.03 -5.17
C LEU A 187 -16.82 -18.51 -5.63
N ALA A 188 -17.47 -19.40 -4.88
CA ALA A 188 -18.85 -19.81 -5.13
C ALA A 188 -19.84 -18.80 -4.55
N SER A 189 -19.58 -18.29 -3.34
CA SER A 189 -20.47 -17.36 -2.64
C SER A 189 -20.05 -15.88 -2.76
N GLY A 190 -18.79 -15.61 -3.07
CA GLY A 190 -18.20 -14.27 -3.07
C GLY A 190 -17.91 -13.73 -1.66
N GLU A 191 -18.09 -14.55 -0.62
CA GLU A 191 -17.87 -14.17 0.77
C GLU A 191 -16.38 -14.03 1.08
N ILE A 192 -16.04 -13.02 1.89
CA ILE A 192 -14.70 -12.85 2.43
C ILE A 192 -14.56 -13.75 3.66
N LEU A 193 -13.69 -14.75 3.57
CA LEU A 193 -13.44 -15.71 4.65
C LEU A 193 -12.43 -15.17 5.67
N GLN A 194 -11.38 -14.50 5.19
CA GLN A 194 -10.34 -13.92 6.03
C GLN A 194 -9.71 -12.69 5.38
N LYS A 195 -9.17 -11.79 6.22
CA LYS A 195 -8.45 -10.59 5.80
C LYS A 195 -7.15 -10.52 6.59
N GLU A 196 -6.05 -10.27 5.89
CA GLU A 196 -4.74 -10.03 6.49
C GLU A 196 -4.17 -8.70 5.99
N SER A 197 -3.30 -8.10 6.79
CA SER A 197 -2.50 -6.95 6.37
C SER A 197 -1.11 -6.98 6.98
N CYS A 198 -0.13 -6.57 6.20
CA CYS A 198 1.26 -6.59 6.63
C CYS A 198 2.06 -5.44 6.00
N LEU A 199 3.27 -5.22 6.50
CA LEU A 199 4.15 -4.20 5.97
C LEU A 199 4.69 -4.72 4.66
N ASN A 200 4.75 -3.87 3.63
CA ASN A 200 5.45 -4.26 2.42
C ASN A 200 6.95 -4.39 2.76
N PRO A 201 7.53 -5.60 2.77
CA PRO A 201 8.93 -5.78 3.19
C PRO A 201 9.92 -5.07 2.26
N GLN A 202 9.47 -4.65 1.08
CA GLN A 202 10.29 -3.83 0.19
C GLN A 202 10.63 -2.45 0.76
N THR A 203 10.02 -2.03 1.88
CA THR A 203 10.40 -0.80 2.61
C THR A 203 11.86 -0.80 3.07
N GLU A 204 12.48 -1.97 3.16
CA GLU A 204 13.92 -2.12 3.45
C GLU A 204 14.84 -1.60 2.34
N PHE A 205 14.32 -1.45 1.11
CA PHE A 205 15.05 -0.98 -0.07
C PHE A 205 14.64 0.42 -0.51
N GLY A 206 13.74 1.06 0.23
CA GLY A 206 13.21 2.39 -0.09
C GLY A 206 11.83 2.62 0.50
N GLY A 207 11.63 3.81 1.07
CA GLY A 207 10.36 4.23 1.67
C GLY A 207 9.26 4.59 0.67
N ASP A 208 9.62 4.79 -0.59
CA ASP A 208 8.69 5.16 -1.66
C ASP A 208 9.05 4.46 -2.99
N VAL A 209 8.25 4.70 -4.03
CA VAL A 209 8.45 4.10 -5.37
C VAL A 209 9.79 4.54 -5.98
N LEU A 210 10.11 5.84 -5.95
CA LEU A 210 11.30 6.38 -6.61
C LEU A 210 12.60 5.91 -5.95
N SER A 211 12.62 5.84 -4.61
CA SER A 211 13.75 5.31 -3.85
C SER A 211 14.03 3.84 -4.16
N ARG A 212 12.98 3.01 -4.30
CA ARG A 212 13.15 1.61 -4.75
C ARG A 212 13.64 1.51 -6.20
N ILE A 213 13.17 2.39 -7.08
CA ILE A 213 13.70 2.46 -8.44
C ILE A 213 15.19 2.84 -8.40
N SER A 214 15.56 3.87 -7.64
CA SER A 214 16.96 4.29 -7.44
C SER A 214 17.81 3.16 -6.88
N TYR A 215 17.30 2.38 -5.93
CA TYR A 215 17.96 1.18 -5.45
C TYR A 215 18.27 0.20 -6.59
N CYS A 216 17.31 -0.07 -7.50
CA CYS A 216 17.57 -0.88 -8.70
C CYS A 216 18.55 -0.24 -9.70
N LEU A 217 18.62 1.10 -9.77
CA LEU A 217 19.59 1.79 -10.62
C LEU A 217 21.02 1.60 -10.11
N GLU A 218 21.20 1.61 -8.80
CA GLU A 218 22.49 1.50 -8.12
C GLU A 218 22.92 0.05 -7.91
N ASN A 219 21.97 -0.89 -7.85
CA ASN A 219 22.22 -2.30 -7.55
C ASN A 219 21.74 -3.20 -8.70
N PRO A 220 22.65 -3.83 -9.47
CA PRO A 220 22.27 -4.70 -10.59
C PRO A 220 21.35 -5.87 -10.22
N GLN A 221 21.43 -6.37 -8.98
CA GLN A 221 20.56 -7.44 -8.46
C GLN A 221 19.25 -6.92 -7.84
N GLY A 222 19.05 -5.59 -7.80
CA GLY A 222 17.92 -4.96 -7.14
C GLY A 222 16.55 -5.50 -7.59
N PRO A 223 16.26 -5.60 -8.91
CA PRO A 223 14.98 -6.13 -9.37
C PRO A 223 14.72 -7.58 -8.92
N ALA A 224 15.76 -8.43 -8.90
CA ALA A 224 15.65 -9.80 -8.44
C ALA A 224 15.39 -9.86 -6.92
N LEU A 225 16.12 -9.07 -6.13
CA LEU A 225 15.94 -8.99 -4.68
C LEU A 225 14.52 -8.51 -4.32
N LEU A 226 14.07 -7.40 -4.91
CA LEU A 226 12.72 -6.87 -4.68
C LEU A 226 11.63 -7.86 -5.08
N ARG A 227 11.85 -8.66 -6.14
CA ARG A 227 10.97 -9.75 -6.54
C ARG A 227 10.93 -10.86 -5.50
N GLU A 228 12.08 -11.39 -5.08
CA GLU A 228 12.12 -12.46 -4.07
C GLU A 228 11.45 -11.99 -2.77
N THR A 229 11.73 -10.76 -2.33
CA THR A 229 11.15 -10.18 -1.13
C THR A 229 9.62 -10.09 -1.21
N ILE A 230 9.05 -9.62 -2.32
CA ILE A 230 7.59 -9.55 -2.46
C ILE A 230 6.95 -10.94 -2.63
N LEU A 231 7.54 -11.84 -3.43
CA LEU A 231 6.98 -13.18 -3.64
C LEU A 231 7.00 -14.01 -2.35
N SER A 232 8.08 -13.91 -1.56
CA SER A 232 8.14 -14.55 -0.23
C SER A 232 6.99 -14.08 0.65
N LYS A 233 6.71 -12.78 0.68
CA LYS A 233 5.62 -12.23 1.49
C LYS A 233 4.23 -12.59 0.96
N LEU A 234 4.03 -12.63 -0.36
CA LEU A 234 2.77 -13.09 -0.94
C LEU A 234 2.48 -14.55 -0.57
N ASN A 235 3.50 -15.41 -0.59
CA ASN A 235 3.37 -16.82 -0.19
C ASN A 235 3.10 -16.99 1.31
N GLU A 236 3.75 -16.19 2.16
CA GLU A 236 3.45 -16.13 3.60
C GLU A 236 2.00 -15.69 3.83
N LEU A 237 1.54 -14.62 3.19
CA LEU A 237 0.17 -14.14 3.29
C LEU A 237 -0.87 -15.17 2.83
N VAL A 238 -0.59 -15.90 1.75
CA VAL A 238 -1.46 -17.00 1.32
C VAL A 238 -1.58 -18.05 2.43
N LEU A 239 -0.45 -18.45 3.01
CA LEU A 239 -0.43 -19.45 4.07
C LEU A 239 -1.13 -18.96 5.33
N ASP A 240 -0.93 -17.70 5.73
CA ASP A 240 -1.60 -17.10 6.89
C ASP A 240 -3.11 -17.02 6.69
N LEU A 241 -3.55 -16.62 5.50
CA LEU A 241 -4.96 -16.56 5.12
C LEU A 241 -5.62 -17.94 5.11
N THR A 242 -4.92 -18.95 4.59
CA THR A 242 -5.49 -20.30 4.44
C THR A 242 -5.30 -21.15 5.69
N GLY A 243 -4.36 -20.80 6.57
CA GLY A 243 -3.96 -21.52 7.77
C GLY A 243 -2.98 -22.68 7.51
N ASP A 244 -3.09 -23.36 6.36
CA ASP A 244 -2.18 -24.44 5.96
C ASP A 244 -2.01 -24.55 4.44
N ALA A 245 -0.99 -25.32 4.03
CA ALA A 245 -0.59 -25.51 2.64
C ALA A 245 -1.60 -26.35 1.81
N ASN A 246 -2.31 -27.30 2.43
CA ASN A 246 -3.31 -28.10 1.70
C ASN A 246 -4.51 -27.24 1.32
N ARG A 247 -4.90 -26.30 2.18
CA ARG A 247 -5.95 -25.33 1.87
C ARG A 247 -5.47 -24.27 0.88
N ALA A 248 -4.19 -23.91 0.89
CA ALA A 248 -3.58 -23.04 -0.13
C ALA A 248 -3.65 -23.64 -1.54
N GLU A 249 -3.52 -24.97 -1.69
CA GLU A 249 -3.73 -25.64 -2.98
C GLU A 249 -5.16 -25.54 -3.53
N ARG A 250 -6.14 -25.17 -2.69
CA ARG A 250 -7.53 -24.89 -3.10
C ARG A 250 -7.75 -23.43 -3.52
N VAL A 251 -6.71 -22.61 -3.53
CA VAL A 251 -6.73 -21.27 -4.13
C VAL A 251 -6.45 -21.42 -5.63
N TYR A 252 -7.43 -21.10 -6.46
CA TYR A 252 -7.35 -21.29 -7.92
C TYR A 252 -7.08 -20.00 -8.68
N GLN A 253 -7.33 -18.85 -8.07
CA GLN A 253 -7.08 -17.55 -8.68
C GLN A 253 -6.63 -16.53 -7.63
N MET A 254 -5.61 -15.75 -7.97
CA MET A 254 -5.15 -14.61 -7.20
C MET A 254 -5.16 -13.36 -8.08
N VAL A 255 -5.76 -12.26 -7.60
CA VAL A 255 -5.80 -10.97 -8.31
C VAL A 255 -4.98 -9.95 -7.52
N LEU A 256 -4.01 -9.32 -8.19
CA LEU A 256 -3.10 -8.33 -7.63
C LEU A 256 -3.43 -6.93 -8.18
N ALA A 257 -3.79 -6.02 -7.29
CA ALA A 257 -3.84 -4.58 -7.52
C ALA A 257 -2.64 -3.90 -6.87
N GLY A 258 -2.30 -2.70 -7.33
CA GLY A 258 -1.19 -1.91 -6.82
C GLY A 258 -0.68 -0.93 -7.86
N ASN A 259 0.16 0.00 -7.42
CA ASN A 259 0.75 0.95 -8.35
C ASN A 259 1.65 0.23 -9.37
N THR A 260 1.86 0.86 -10.52
CA THR A 260 2.55 0.25 -11.66
C THR A 260 3.92 -0.28 -11.31
N THR A 261 4.69 0.44 -10.49
CA THR A 261 6.03 -0.03 -10.08
C THR A 261 5.96 -1.27 -9.17
N MET A 262 5.00 -1.34 -8.24
CA MET A 262 4.82 -2.54 -7.40
C MET A 262 4.54 -3.77 -8.26
N LEU A 263 3.68 -3.65 -9.27
CA LEU A 263 3.39 -4.74 -10.21
C LEU A 263 4.61 -5.14 -11.06
N HIS A 264 5.49 -4.19 -11.41
CA HIS A 264 6.75 -4.51 -12.07
C HIS A 264 7.69 -5.32 -11.17
N PHE A 265 7.72 -5.03 -9.86
CA PHE A 265 8.54 -5.78 -8.91
C PHE A 265 8.03 -7.21 -8.69
N VAL A 266 6.72 -7.46 -8.73
CA VAL A 266 6.16 -8.83 -8.71
C VAL A 266 6.76 -9.69 -9.84
N LEU A 267 6.97 -9.09 -11.02
CA LEU A 267 7.58 -9.77 -12.17
C LEU A 267 9.13 -9.72 -12.16
N GLY A 268 9.75 -8.97 -11.25
CA GLY A 268 11.20 -8.71 -11.21
C GLY A 268 11.72 -7.95 -12.41
N ILE A 269 10.88 -7.09 -12.99
CA ILE A 269 11.24 -6.26 -14.12
C ILE A 269 12.04 -5.05 -13.62
N TYR A 270 13.12 -4.72 -14.33
CA TYR A 270 13.89 -3.50 -14.06
C TYR A 270 13.02 -2.25 -14.32
N PRO A 271 12.78 -1.39 -13.31
CA PRO A 271 11.80 -0.30 -13.42
C PRO A 271 12.42 1.03 -13.89
N GLY A 272 13.70 1.06 -14.27
CA GLY A 272 14.44 2.32 -14.46
C GLY A 272 13.85 3.28 -15.49
N SER A 273 13.11 2.78 -16.48
CA SER A 273 12.43 3.62 -17.47
C SER A 273 11.21 4.36 -16.92
N ILE A 274 10.63 3.92 -15.81
CA ILE A 274 9.52 4.60 -15.13
C ILE A 274 10.01 5.89 -14.47
N ALA A 275 11.24 5.92 -13.94
CA ALA A 275 11.80 7.12 -13.27
C ALA A 275 12.49 8.12 -14.22
N ARG A 276 12.55 7.84 -15.52
CA ARG A 276 13.24 8.69 -16.50
C ARG A 276 12.28 9.12 -17.59
N ALA A 277 12.19 10.42 -17.85
CA ALA A 277 11.42 10.96 -18.96
C ALA A 277 11.73 10.18 -20.26
N PRO A 278 10.71 9.68 -20.99
CA PRO A 278 9.28 10.01 -20.87
C PRO A 278 8.46 9.07 -19.93
N TYR A 279 9.05 8.60 -18.82
CA TYR A 279 8.41 7.85 -17.72
C TYR A 279 7.69 6.56 -18.18
N ARG A 280 8.36 5.79 -19.04
CA ARG A 280 7.75 4.68 -19.78
C ARG A 280 7.77 3.37 -18.98
N PRO A 281 6.61 2.76 -18.67
CA PRO A 281 6.54 1.42 -18.09
C PRO A 281 6.88 0.32 -19.10
N VAL A 282 7.21 -0.88 -18.62
CA VAL A 282 7.42 -2.05 -19.48
C VAL A 282 6.09 -2.64 -19.93
N PHE A 283 5.10 -2.66 -19.04
CA PHE A 283 3.74 -3.09 -19.35
C PHE A 283 2.70 -2.21 -18.65
N LEU A 284 1.52 -2.16 -19.26
CA LEU A 284 0.32 -1.53 -18.70
C LEU A 284 -0.91 -2.42 -18.83
N GLU A 285 -0.85 -3.48 -19.66
CA GLU A 285 -1.98 -4.41 -19.84
C GLU A 285 -2.09 -5.37 -18.66
N GLN A 286 -3.26 -6.01 -18.52
CA GLN A 286 -3.41 -7.15 -17.62
C GLN A 286 -2.39 -8.23 -17.96
N VAL A 287 -1.80 -8.83 -16.93
CA VAL A 287 -0.88 -9.96 -17.08
C VAL A 287 -1.44 -11.15 -16.32
N ASP A 288 -1.68 -12.24 -17.03
CA ASP A 288 -2.08 -13.52 -16.46
C ASP A 288 -0.93 -14.52 -16.51
N LEU A 289 -0.58 -15.09 -15.36
CA LEU A 289 0.47 -16.10 -15.21
C LEU A 289 -0.08 -17.34 -14.53
N LYS A 290 0.48 -18.51 -14.85
CA LYS A 290 0.25 -19.69 -14.02
C LYS A 290 0.96 -19.53 -12.68
N ALA A 291 0.34 -19.99 -11.60
CA ALA A 291 0.90 -19.92 -10.25
C ALA A 291 2.32 -20.50 -10.15
N ARG A 292 2.54 -21.67 -10.79
CA ARG A 292 3.86 -22.32 -10.85
C ARG A 292 4.93 -21.48 -11.56
N GLU A 293 4.55 -20.70 -12.57
CA GLU A 293 5.46 -19.83 -13.33
C GLU A 293 5.76 -18.56 -12.53
N ALA A 294 4.77 -18.06 -11.80
CA ALA A 294 4.91 -16.91 -10.91
C ALA A 294 5.69 -17.24 -9.61
N ARG A 295 5.85 -18.53 -9.27
CA ARG A 295 6.38 -19.03 -7.98
C ARG A 295 5.50 -18.64 -6.78
N ILE A 296 4.19 -18.72 -6.98
CA ILE A 296 3.20 -18.52 -5.93
C ILE A 296 2.62 -19.87 -5.50
N SER A 297 2.61 -20.12 -4.19
CA SER A 297 2.21 -21.37 -3.54
C SER A 297 0.70 -21.50 -3.38
N ILE A 298 -0.01 -21.53 -4.51
CA ILE A 298 -1.44 -21.88 -4.61
C ILE A 298 -1.60 -23.11 -5.52
N CYS A 299 -2.81 -23.43 -6.00
CA CYS A 299 -2.98 -24.46 -7.03
C CYS A 299 -1.97 -24.24 -8.19
N PRO A 300 -1.12 -25.22 -8.55
CA PRO A 300 -0.07 -25.01 -9.55
C PRO A 300 -0.57 -24.61 -10.95
N GLU A 301 -1.78 -25.03 -11.30
CA GLU A 301 -2.49 -24.64 -12.54
C GLU A 301 -3.41 -23.43 -12.36
N GLY A 302 -3.49 -22.88 -11.14
CA GLY A 302 -4.20 -21.64 -10.84
C GLY A 302 -3.57 -20.43 -11.53
N ARG A 303 -4.31 -19.31 -11.51
CA ARG A 303 -3.93 -18.07 -12.21
C ARG A 303 -3.59 -16.94 -11.25
N ILE A 304 -2.47 -16.27 -11.50
CA ILE A 304 -2.12 -14.99 -10.91
C ILE A 304 -2.39 -13.91 -11.94
N THR A 305 -3.29 -12.98 -11.62
CA THR A 305 -3.68 -11.87 -12.49
C THR A 305 -3.16 -10.58 -11.89
N LEU A 306 -2.27 -9.89 -12.61
CA LEU A 306 -1.91 -8.50 -12.31
C LEU A 306 -2.87 -7.60 -13.08
N LEU A 307 -3.60 -6.76 -12.37
CA LEU A 307 -4.54 -5.82 -12.98
C LEU A 307 -3.80 -4.79 -13.86
N PRO A 308 -4.46 -4.24 -14.89
CA PRO A 308 -3.85 -3.26 -15.79
C PRO A 308 -3.56 -1.94 -15.08
N SER A 309 -2.61 -1.17 -15.60
CA SER A 309 -2.29 0.19 -15.14
C SER A 309 -2.60 1.23 -16.23
N VAL A 310 -2.77 2.50 -15.86
CA VAL A 310 -3.04 3.60 -16.80
C VAL A 310 -1.76 4.23 -17.32
N SER A 311 -0.80 4.53 -16.43
CA SER A 311 0.49 5.15 -16.74
C SER A 311 1.59 4.62 -15.84
N GLY A 312 2.78 5.24 -15.81
CA GLY A 312 3.83 4.88 -14.86
C GLY A 312 3.52 5.24 -13.40
N TYR A 313 2.63 6.21 -13.17
CA TYR A 313 2.31 6.73 -11.84
C TYR A 313 0.83 6.64 -11.48
N VAL A 314 -0.03 6.18 -12.40
CA VAL A 314 -1.44 5.85 -12.13
C VAL A 314 -1.64 4.37 -12.40
N GLY A 315 -1.69 3.60 -11.32
CA GLY A 315 -1.63 2.14 -11.36
C GLY A 315 -2.98 1.45 -11.37
N ALA A 316 -2.90 0.14 -11.09
CA ALA A 316 -4.05 -0.74 -11.08
C ALA A 316 -4.90 -0.59 -9.82
N ASP A 317 -4.28 -0.18 -8.72
CA ASP A 317 -4.92 0.28 -7.48
C ASP A 317 -6.00 1.34 -7.75
N ILE A 318 -5.70 2.34 -8.58
CA ILE A 318 -6.64 3.41 -8.90
C ILE A 318 -7.77 2.92 -9.80
N LEU A 319 -7.47 2.10 -10.81
CA LEU A 319 -8.52 1.52 -11.67
C LEU A 319 -9.45 0.62 -10.85
N ALA A 320 -8.89 -0.21 -9.98
CA ALA A 320 -9.63 -1.05 -9.05
C ALA A 320 -10.53 -0.19 -8.15
N GLY A 321 -10.00 0.89 -7.57
CA GLY A 321 -10.77 1.79 -6.70
C GLY A 321 -11.89 2.55 -7.41
N VAL A 322 -11.65 3.05 -8.62
CA VAL A 322 -12.66 3.76 -9.43
C VAL A 322 -13.82 2.82 -9.80
N VAL A 323 -13.53 1.56 -10.14
CA VAL A 323 -14.58 0.57 -10.44
C VAL A 323 -15.30 0.14 -9.17
N ALA A 324 -14.57 -0.14 -8.08
CA ALA A 324 -15.16 -0.56 -6.81
C ALA A 324 -16.17 0.43 -6.25
N THR A 325 -15.95 1.72 -6.49
CA THR A 325 -16.82 2.80 -6.01
C THR A 325 -17.85 3.27 -7.04
N ALA A 326 -17.91 2.61 -8.21
CA ALA A 326 -18.67 3.06 -9.38
C ALA A 326 -18.44 4.55 -9.70
N PHE A 327 -17.25 5.07 -9.42
CA PHE A 327 -16.93 6.49 -9.56
C PHE A 327 -17.08 6.97 -11.00
N ALA A 328 -16.66 6.14 -11.97
CA ALA A 328 -16.81 6.42 -13.40
C ALA A 328 -18.27 6.47 -13.89
N LYS A 329 -19.23 5.98 -13.09
CA LYS A 329 -20.67 5.96 -13.41
C LYS A 329 -21.43 7.14 -12.81
N LYS A 330 -20.78 8.01 -12.01
CA LYS A 330 -21.39 9.24 -11.49
C LYS A 330 -21.72 10.19 -12.65
N ASP A 331 -22.93 10.74 -12.62
CA ASP A 331 -23.48 11.66 -13.62
C ASP A 331 -23.25 13.14 -13.27
N TYR A 332 -22.65 13.41 -12.12
CA TYR A 332 -22.23 14.73 -11.65
C TYR A 332 -20.69 14.87 -11.57
N PRO A 333 -20.14 16.10 -11.59
CA PRO A 333 -18.71 16.34 -11.45
C PRO A 333 -18.20 15.90 -10.07
N ALA A 334 -17.22 14.99 -10.07
CA ALA A 334 -16.64 14.45 -8.85
C ALA A 334 -15.13 14.27 -8.98
N VAL A 335 -14.43 14.23 -7.85
CA VAL A 335 -13.01 13.91 -7.75
C VAL A 335 -12.84 12.69 -6.84
N PHE A 336 -12.11 11.69 -7.31
CA PHE A 336 -11.61 10.58 -6.52
C PHE A 336 -10.18 10.90 -6.13
N LEU A 337 -9.85 10.75 -4.86
CA LEU A 337 -8.54 11.04 -4.30
C LEU A 337 -8.09 9.85 -3.46
N ASP A 338 -7.08 9.13 -3.91
CA ASP A 338 -6.40 8.11 -3.11
C ASP A 338 -5.23 8.75 -2.36
N ILE A 339 -5.28 8.70 -1.03
CA ILE A 339 -4.24 9.29 -0.17
C ILE A 339 -3.36 8.17 0.38
N GLY A 340 -2.15 8.09 -0.15
CA GLY A 340 -1.07 7.28 0.39
C GLY A 340 0.27 8.00 0.30
N THR A 341 1.33 7.24 0.05
CA THR A 341 2.67 7.78 -0.17
C THR A 341 2.70 8.64 -1.43
N ASN A 342 1.90 8.26 -2.41
CA ASN A 342 1.51 9.08 -3.54
C ASN A 342 0.11 9.65 -3.31
N GLY A 343 -0.21 10.72 -4.03
CA GLY A 343 -1.54 11.28 -4.10
C GLY A 343 -2.10 11.15 -5.50
N GLU A 344 -2.80 10.06 -5.77
CA GLU A 344 -3.47 9.80 -7.03
C GLU A 344 -4.86 10.43 -7.06
N ILE A 345 -5.16 11.12 -8.15
CA ILE A 345 -6.38 11.92 -8.29
C ILE A 345 -7.04 11.56 -9.62
N VAL A 346 -8.34 11.30 -9.60
CA VAL A 346 -9.16 11.09 -10.82
C VAL A 346 -10.36 12.03 -10.79
N ALA A 347 -10.49 12.90 -11.79
CA ALA A 347 -11.67 13.72 -11.99
C ALA A 347 -12.64 13.00 -12.95
N ASN A 348 -13.91 12.91 -12.57
CA ASN A 348 -15.00 12.54 -13.46
C ASN A 348 -15.83 13.77 -13.78
N ILE A 349 -15.69 14.30 -14.99
CA ILE A 349 -16.46 15.44 -15.47
C ILE A 349 -17.50 14.93 -16.47
N ARG A 350 -18.63 14.47 -15.93
CA ARG A 350 -19.78 13.96 -16.71
C ARG A 350 -19.39 12.89 -17.73
N GLY A 351 -18.58 11.93 -17.29
CA GLY A 351 -18.13 10.77 -18.09
C GLY A 351 -16.74 10.92 -18.72
N ARG A 352 -16.19 12.14 -18.81
CA ARG A 352 -14.77 12.35 -19.15
C ARG A 352 -13.92 12.12 -17.90
N LEU A 353 -12.97 11.20 -17.99
CA LEU A 353 -12.09 10.83 -16.88
C LEU A 353 -10.68 11.34 -17.14
N ILE A 354 -10.13 12.10 -16.20
CA ILE A 354 -8.75 12.58 -16.25
C ILE A 354 -8.09 12.20 -14.93
N ALA A 355 -6.92 11.59 -14.98
CA ALA A 355 -6.17 11.16 -13.81
C ALA A 355 -4.78 11.79 -13.76
N THR A 356 -4.27 11.94 -12.54
CA THR A 356 -2.91 12.35 -12.28
C THR A 356 -2.39 11.72 -10.99
N SER A 357 -1.09 11.86 -10.73
CA SER A 357 -0.44 11.43 -9.49
C SER A 357 0.53 12.50 -9.02
N THR A 358 0.58 12.68 -7.71
CA THR A 358 1.43 13.66 -7.04
C THR A 358 2.34 12.97 -6.02
N ALA A 359 3.58 13.46 -5.89
CA ALA A 359 4.47 13.01 -4.82
C ALA A 359 4.10 13.71 -3.50
N ALA A 360 3.06 13.21 -2.82
CA ALA A 360 2.64 13.72 -1.52
C ALA A 360 3.65 13.36 -0.42
N GLY A 361 4.32 12.21 -0.56
CA GLY A 361 5.20 11.65 0.46
C GLY A 361 4.39 11.04 1.61
N PRO A 362 5.02 10.22 2.47
CA PRO A 362 4.30 9.40 3.44
C PRO A 362 4.01 10.19 4.74
N ALA A 363 4.11 11.52 4.71
CA ALA A 363 3.95 12.41 5.86
C ALA A 363 2.55 12.27 6.47
N LEU A 364 1.53 12.24 5.61
CA LEU A 364 0.17 12.06 6.08
C LEU A 364 0.07 10.71 6.78
N GLU A 365 0.63 9.61 6.24
CA GLU A 365 0.64 8.26 6.85
C GLU A 365 1.37 8.13 8.21
N GLY A 366 1.83 9.24 8.79
CA GLY A 366 2.58 9.27 10.05
C GLY A 366 4.06 8.92 9.88
N MET A 367 4.52 8.68 8.66
CA MET A 367 5.93 8.41 8.37
C MET A 367 6.67 9.73 8.13
N ASN A 368 7.98 9.77 8.40
CA ASN A 368 8.78 11.02 8.35
C ASN A 368 8.25 12.15 9.25
N ILE A 369 7.42 11.80 10.24
CA ILE A 369 6.95 12.68 11.31
C ILE A 369 7.59 12.21 12.62
N SER A 370 8.09 13.15 13.42
CA SER A 370 8.92 12.89 14.61
C SER A 370 8.26 11.93 15.61
N CYS A 371 7.04 12.27 16.05
CA CYS A 371 6.20 11.41 16.89
C CYS A 371 5.13 10.69 16.05
N GLY A 372 5.32 10.59 14.74
CA GLY A 372 4.37 9.93 13.86
C GLY A 372 4.51 8.42 13.88
N CYS A 373 3.37 7.75 13.88
CA CYS A 373 3.24 6.31 13.79
C CYS A 373 2.07 5.94 12.86
N ARG A 374 1.87 4.65 12.64
CA ARG A 374 0.74 4.15 11.86
C ARG A 374 -0.54 4.22 12.68
N ALA A 375 -1.68 3.93 12.03
CA ALA A 375 -2.94 3.75 12.73
C ALA A 375 -2.96 2.41 13.48
N GLU A 376 -2.27 2.36 14.62
CA GLU A 376 -2.15 1.19 15.50
C GLU A 376 -2.54 1.55 16.94
N GLU A 377 -2.68 0.55 17.80
CA GLU A 377 -3.06 0.72 19.20
C GLU A 377 -2.11 1.70 19.93
N GLY A 378 -2.67 2.72 20.60
CA GLY A 378 -1.93 3.81 21.22
C GLY A 378 -1.61 5.00 20.28
N ALA A 379 -1.92 4.93 18.99
CA ALA A 379 -1.78 6.08 18.11
C ALA A 379 -2.91 7.10 18.33
N ILE A 380 -2.56 8.38 18.47
CA ILE A 380 -3.53 9.48 18.51
C ILE A 380 -4.24 9.58 17.16
N ASP A 381 -5.57 9.41 17.16
CA ASP A 381 -6.39 9.33 15.95
C ASP A 381 -7.41 10.46 15.76
N SER A 382 -7.73 11.20 16.82
CA SER A 382 -8.50 12.43 16.76
C SER A 382 -7.92 13.48 17.70
N PHE A 383 -8.08 14.76 17.36
CA PHE A 383 -7.59 15.86 18.21
C PHE A 383 -8.42 17.13 18.02
N PHE A 384 -8.71 17.82 19.13
CA PHE A 384 -9.22 19.19 19.08
C PHE A 384 -8.77 20.02 20.27
N ILE A 385 -8.83 21.35 20.11
CA ILE A 385 -8.58 22.32 21.18
C ILE A 385 -9.89 23.04 21.49
N ASP A 386 -10.37 22.94 22.72
CA ASP A 386 -11.59 23.62 23.16
C ASP A 386 -11.38 25.14 23.34
N ASP A 387 -12.45 25.87 23.67
CA ASP A 387 -12.40 27.32 23.81
C ASP A 387 -11.67 27.81 25.07
N ASN A 388 -11.47 26.93 26.05
CA ASN A 388 -10.65 27.17 27.24
C ASN A 388 -9.18 26.79 27.01
N PHE A 389 -8.79 26.46 25.77
CA PHE A 389 -7.46 25.98 25.38
C PHE A 389 -7.07 24.62 25.98
N GLY A 390 -8.06 23.82 26.39
CA GLY A 390 -7.89 22.42 26.74
C GLY A 390 -7.63 21.56 25.50
N LEU A 391 -6.67 20.66 25.59
CA LEU A 391 -6.36 19.69 24.53
C LEU A 391 -7.16 18.41 24.79
N HIS A 392 -7.84 17.93 23.76
CA HIS A 392 -8.62 16.70 23.79
C HIS A 392 -8.20 15.81 22.62
N PHE A 393 -7.96 14.54 22.88
CA PHE A 393 -7.63 13.56 21.86
C PHE A 393 -8.05 12.16 22.27
N THR A 394 -8.22 11.28 21.29
CA THR A 394 -8.42 9.85 21.48
C THR A 394 -7.21 9.07 20.97
N THR A 395 -7.09 7.82 21.41
CA THR A 395 -6.11 6.87 20.88
C THR A 395 -6.82 5.61 20.41
N ILE A 396 -6.28 4.99 19.37
CA ILE A 396 -6.76 3.68 18.91
C ILE A 396 -6.58 2.66 20.03
N GLY A 397 -7.64 1.91 20.34
CA GLY A 397 -7.65 0.96 21.46
C GLY A 397 -7.84 1.59 22.85
N MET A 398 -7.94 2.93 22.94
CA MET A 398 -8.14 3.66 24.20
C MET A 398 -7.05 3.38 25.25
N VAL A 399 -5.81 3.23 24.80
CA VAL A 399 -4.63 3.00 25.65
C VAL A 399 -3.74 4.25 25.70
N GLU A 400 -2.66 4.21 26.48
CA GLU A 400 -1.66 5.28 26.55
C GLU A 400 -1.11 5.64 25.18
N SER A 401 -0.95 6.95 24.92
CA SER A 401 -0.52 7.46 23.64
C SER A 401 0.95 7.15 23.39
N GLN A 402 1.27 6.55 22.23
CA GLN A 402 2.64 6.19 21.83
C GLN A 402 3.11 6.95 20.58
N GLY A 403 2.19 7.59 19.85
CA GLY A 403 2.50 8.38 18.67
C GLY A 403 1.25 8.99 18.05
N ILE A 404 1.40 9.54 16.86
CA ILE A 404 0.37 10.27 16.13
C ILE A 404 0.14 9.56 14.80
N CYS A 405 -1.05 9.02 14.57
CA CYS A 405 -1.41 8.52 13.25
C CYS A 405 -1.87 9.66 12.34
N GLY A 406 -2.08 9.34 11.07
CA GLY A 406 -2.35 10.37 10.08
C GLY A 406 -3.65 11.18 10.27
N SER A 407 -4.74 10.56 10.73
CA SER A 407 -5.97 11.32 11.03
C SER A 407 -5.73 12.30 12.18
N GLY A 408 -5.03 11.85 13.23
CA GLY A 408 -4.59 12.71 14.33
C GLY A 408 -3.68 13.84 13.85
N LEU A 409 -2.76 13.57 12.91
CA LEU A 409 -1.85 14.58 12.36
C LEU A 409 -2.61 15.71 11.62
N ILE A 410 -3.63 15.36 10.84
CA ILE A 410 -4.50 16.30 10.14
C ILE A 410 -5.30 17.14 11.13
N ASP A 411 -5.91 16.50 12.14
CA ASP A 411 -6.70 17.17 13.18
C ASP A 411 -5.86 18.12 14.04
N ILE A 412 -4.67 17.68 14.47
CA ILE A 412 -3.72 18.50 15.21
C ILE A 412 -3.37 19.73 14.37
N THR A 413 -2.97 19.54 13.12
CA THR A 413 -2.56 20.65 12.26
C THR A 413 -3.72 21.62 12.04
N ALA A 414 -4.93 21.12 11.77
CA ALA A 414 -6.13 21.95 11.65
C ALA A 414 -6.40 22.77 12.90
N ALA A 415 -6.32 22.17 14.09
CA ALA A 415 -6.47 22.87 15.35
C ALA A 415 -5.39 23.95 15.56
N MET A 416 -4.14 23.67 15.15
CA MET A 416 -3.02 24.62 15.21
C MET A 416 -3.24 25.83 14.28
N VAL A 417 -3.77 25.61 13.07
CA VAL A 417 -4.15 26.68 12.13
C VAL A 417 -5.29 27.51 12.72
N LYS A 418 -6.39 26.84 13.13
CA LYS A 418 -7.60 27.47 13.65
C LYS A 418 -7.35 28.33 14.89
N ARG A 419 -6.51 27.86 15.80
CA ARG A 419 -6.12 28.59 17.04
C ARG A 419 -4.95 29.57 16.82
N LYS A 420 -4.50 29.76 15.58
CA LYS A 420 -3.37 30.64 15.20
C LYS A 420 -2.07 30.31 15.96
N LEU A 421 -1.90 29.03 16.34
CA LEU A 421 -0.67 28.51 16.92
C LEU A 421 0.45 28.53 15.89
N ILE A 422 0.08 28.29 14.62
CA ILE A 422 0.95 28.47 13.46
C ILE A 422 0.37 29.55 12.54
N LEU A 423 1.27 30.26 11.88
CA LEU A 423 0.94 31.23 10.83
C LEU A 423 0.61 30.49 9.52
N ALA A 424 0.06 31.21 8.53
CA ALA A 424 -0.20 30.64 7.19
C ALA A 424 1.07 30.04 6.54
N SER A 425 2.26 30.57 6.87
CA SER A 425 3.55 30.02 6.43
C SER A 425 3.93 28.69 7.10
N GLY A 426 3.18 28.22 8.08
CA GLY A 426 3.47 27.04 8.92
C GLY A 426 4.44 27.31 10.07
N ARG A 427 4.96 28.55 10.19
CA ARG A 427 5.81 28.92 11.33
C ARG A 427 4.98 29.02 12.61
N PHE A 428 5.53 28.53 13.73
CA PHE A 428 4.96 28.84 15.05
C PHE A 428 4.80 30.35 15.23
N ASN A 429 3.64 30.76 15.73
CA ASN A 429 3.30 32.16 15.92
C ASN A 429 4.06 32.72 17.14
N PRO A 430 5.02 33.65 16.95
CA PRO A 430 5.80 34.22 18.07
C PRO A 430 4.96 35.13 18.97
N ASN A 431 3.87 35.66 18.42
CA ASN A 431 2.96 36.59 19.08
C ASN A 431 1.75 35.85 19.69
N LEU A 432 1.87 34.54 19.91
CA LEU A 432 0.82 33.78 20.57
C LEU A 432 0.66 34.29 22.01
N ASP A 433 -0.57 34.70 22.33
CA ASP A 433 -0.96 35.24 23.63
C ASP A 433 -2.10 34.40 24.22
N THR A 434 -1.84 33.10 24.35
CA THR A 434 -2.80 32.12 24.88
C THR A 434 -2.07 31.14 25.80
N PRO A 435 -2.77 30.41 26.68
CA PRO A 435 -2.17 29.35 27.49
C PRO A 435 -1.41 28.29 26.68
N LEU A 436 -1.74 28.10 25.39
CA LEU A 436 -1.03 27.20 24.49
C LEU A 436 0.45 27.55 24.32
N LYS A 437 0.86 28.81 24.56
CA LYS A 437 2.26 29.24 24.45
C LYS A 437 3.17 28.44 25.38
N ALA A 438 2.69 28.07 26.57
CA ALA A 438 3.45 27.28 27.52
C ALA A 438 3.78 25.87 27.01
N ARG A 439 3.02 25.35 26.04
CA ARG A 439 3.23 24.05 25.40
C ARG A 439 4.18 24.12 24.21
N VAL A 440 4.59 25.31 23.78
CA VAL A 440 5.55 25.49 22.69
C VAL A 440 6.95 25.66 23.26
N ARG A 441 7.80 24.64 23.07
CA ARG A 441 9.19 24.60 23.57
C ARG A 441 10.09 24.10 22.44
N ASP A 442 11.23 24.74 22.21
CA ASP A 442 12.22 24.31 21.20
C ASP A 442 11.64 24.07 19.78
N LYS A 443 10.71 24.94 19.35
CA LYS A 443 9.97 24.82 18.08
C LYS A 443 9.19 23.51 17.95
N LYS A 444 8.68 23.01 19.08
CA LYS A 444 7.79 21.85 19.19
C LYS A 444 6.56 22.24 20.00
N PHE A 445 5.39 21.76 19.59
CA PHE A 445 4.17 21.85 20.36
C PHE A 445 3.88 20.50 21.02
N TYR A 446 3.88 20.49 22.35
CA TYR A 446 3.74 19.29 23.17
C TYR A 446 2.26 19.00 23.47
N LEU A 447 1.79 17.85 22.99
CA LEU A 447 0.48 17.30 23.30
C LEU A 447 0.51 16.66 24.69
N THR A 448 1.54 15.83 24.92
CA THR A 448 1.94 15.28 26.22
C THR A 448 3.40 15.67 26.48
N GLU A 449 4.03 15.20 27.57
CA GLU A 449 5.47 15.47 27.78
C GLU A 449 6.36 14.76 26.74
N GLU A 450 5.89 13.65 26.16
CA GLU A 450 6.67 12.84 25.21
C GLU A 450 6.23 13.01 23.75
N ILE A 451 4.95 13.31 23.52
CA ILE A 451 4.37 13.44 22.18
C ILE A 451 4.25 14.90 21.78
N TYR A 452 4.84 15.23 20.63
CA TYR A 452 4.86 16.59 20.10
C TYR A 452 4.79 16.64 18.57
N ILE A 453 4.47 17.82 18.05
CA ILE A 453 4.63 18.19 16.64
C ILE A 453 5.70 19.27 16.53
N SER A 454 6.74 19.01 15.72
CA SER A 454 7.83 19.95 15.47
C SER A 454 7.60 20.85 14.27
N GLN A 455 8.41 21.90 14.14
CA GLN A 455 8.42 22.76 12.96
C GLN A 455 8.72 22.01 11.66
N THR A 456 9.57 20.97 11.73
CA THR A 456 9.91 20.13 10.58
C THR A 456 8.72 19.23 10.20
N ASP A 457 7.99 18.71 11.17
CA ASP A 457 6.79 17.90 10.92
C ASP A 457 5.71 18.75 10.22
N ILE A 458 5.47 19.98 10.69
CA ILE A 458 4.56 20.93 10.03
C ILE A 458 4.98 21.15 8.58
N ARG A 459 6.29 21.24 8.31
CA ARG A 459 6.81 21.41 6.95
C ARG A 459 6.50 20.20 6.07
N GLN A 460 6.64 18.98 6.59
CA GLN A 460 6.29 17.76 5.85
C GLN A 460 4.80 17.72 5.48
N ILE A 461 3.94 18.12 6.41
CA ILE A 461 2.48 18.23 6.17
C ILE A 461 2.18 19.25 5.08
N GLN A 462 2.86 20.42 5.11
CA GLN A 462 2.71 21.43 4.05
C GLN A 462 3.09 20.90 2.66
N LEU A 463 4.19 20.13 2.57
CA LEU A 463 4.62 19.54 1.30
C LEU A 463 3.57 18.55 0.79
N ALA A 464 3.08 17.63 1.65
CA ALA A 464 2.09 16.65 1.26
C ALA A 464 0.76 17.30 0.82
N LYS A 465 0.20 18.16 1.66
CA LYS A 465 -1.07 18.84 1.36
C LYS A 465 -0.95 19.80 0.18
N GLY A 466 0.20 20.45 0.02
CA GLY A 466 0.48 21.34 -1.11
C GLY A 466 0.55 20.58 -2.44
N ALA A 467 1.13 19.39 -2.45
CA ALA A 467 1.21 18.54 -3.64
C ALA A 467 -0.19 18.11 -4.08
N LEU A 468 -1.01 17.61 -3.15
CA LEU A 468 -2.39 17.20 -3.38
C LEU A 468 -3.26 18.37 -3.90
N ALA A 469 -3.25 19.51 -3.19
CA ALA A 469 -4.03 20.68 -3.59
C ALA A 469 -3.61 21.23 -4.96
N ALA A 470 -2.31 21.23 -5.27
CA ALA A 470 -1.82 21.64 -6.58
C ALA A 470 -2.23 20.67 -7.69
N GLY A 471 -2.13 19.36 -7.44
CA GLY A 471 -2.57 18.32 -8.36
C GLY A 471 -4.06 18.42 -8.67
N ILE A 472 -4.91 18.58 -7.65
CA ILE A 472 -6.35 18.77 -7.82
C ILE A 472 -6.62 20.02 -8.66
N THR A 473 -6.00 21.15 -8.30
CA THR A 473 -6.24 22.42 -8.99
C THR A 473 -5.88 22.33 -10.47
N LEU A 474 -4.70 21.80 -10.80
CA LEU A 474 -4.25 21.65 -12.19
C LEU A 474 -5.08 20.65 -12.97
N LEU A 475 -5.50 19.55 -12.35
CA LEU A 475 -6.38 18.56 -12.98
C LEU A 475 -7.72 19.18 -13.37
N LEU A 476 -8.32 19.97 -12.47
CA LEU A 476 -9.59 20.64 -12.73
C LEU A 476 -9.47 21.76 -13.77
N GLU A 477 -8.36 22.50 -13.76
CA GLU A 477 -8.06 23.48 -14.81
C GLU A 477 -7.95 22.82 -16.19
N GLU A 478 -7.24 21.69 -16.30
CA GLU A 478 -7.13 20.92 -17.54
C GLU A 478 -8.49 20.35 -17.98
N ALA A 479 -9.34 19.99 -17.02
CA ALA A 479 -10.70 19.57 -17.28
C ALA A 479 -11.65 20.73 -17.65
N GLY A 480 -11.21 21.99 -17.47
CA GLY A 480 -11.99 23.20 -17.78
C GLY A 480 -13.16 23.44 -16.83
N ILE A 481 -13.07 22.98 -15.57
CA ILE A 481 -14.14 23.09 -14.58
C ILE A 481 -13.65 23.83 -13.32
N PRO A 482 -14.43 24.77 -12.76
CA PRO A 482 -14.10 25.40 -11.49
C PRO A 482 -14.30 24.41 -10.33
N LEU A 483 -13.48 24.56 -9.28
CA LEU A 483 -13.56 23.72 -8.07
C LEU A 483 -14.94 23.78 -7.39
N GLU A 484 -15.60 24.94 -7.45
CA GLU A 484 -16.93 25.17 -6.88
C GLU A 484 -18.02 24.32 -7.54
N ALA A 485 -17.79 23.84 -8.77
CA ALA A 485 -18.72 22.97 -9.48
C ALA A 485 -18.52 21.48 -9.17
N ILE A 486 -17.50 21.12 -8.37
CA ILE A 486 -17.31 19.74 -7.92
C ILE A 486 -18.29 19.45 -6.79
N GLU A 487 -19.19 18.49 -7.03
CA GLU A 487 -20.27 18.14 -6.11
C GLU A 487 -19.81 17.14 -5.03
N GLU A 488 -18.79 16.33 -5.34
CA GLU A 488 -18.26 15.33 -4.41
C GLU A 488 -16.75 15.13 -4.56
N VAL A 489 -16.06 14.99 -3.43
CA VAL A 489 -14.72 14.41 -3.35
C VAL A 489 -14.82 13.08 -2.61
N VAL A 490 -14.48 11.99 -3.29
CA VAL A 490 -14.41 10.63 -2.75
C VAL A 490 -12.96 10.37 -2.34
N ILE A 491 -12.72 10.19 -1.05
CA ILE A 491 -11.39 9.95 -0.48
C ILE A 491 -11.22 8.46 -0.20
N ALA A 492 -10.20 7.88 -0.83
CA ALA A 492 -9.74 6.52 -0.65
C ALA A 492 -8.38 6.47 0.08
N GLY A 493 -8.00 5.27 0.46
CA GLY A 493 -6.73 4.97 1.10
C GLY A 493 -6.93 4.19 2.39
N ALA A 494 -5.90 3.46 2.82
CA ALA A 494 -5.84 2.78 4.11
C ALA A 494 -5.79 3.76 5.31
N PHE A 495 -5.75 5.06 5.00
CA PHE A 495 -5.69 6.18 5.90
C PHE A 495 -6.99 6.36 6.68
N GLY A 496 -7.12 5.63 7.80
CA GLY A 496 -8.01 5.94 8.94
C GLY A 496 -9.48 6.23 8.62
N TYR A 497 -10.38 5.40 9.13
CA TYR A 497 -11.85 5.48 8.99
C TYR A 497 -12.50 6.80 9.53
N HIS A 498 -11.69 7.77 10.00
CA HIS A 498 -12.13 8.95 10.75
C HIS A 498 -11.33 10.23 10.46
N ILE A 499 -10.96 10.52 9.20
CA ILE A 499 -10.49 11.88 8.91
C ILE A 499 -11.67 12.85 9.05
N ASN A 500 -11.52 13.89 9.86
CA ASN A 500 -12.52 14.94 9.95
C ASN A 500 -12.53 15.78 8.65
N PRO A 501 -13.65 15.84 7.90
CA PRO A 501 -13.77 16.66 6.69
C PRO A 501 -13.46 18.14 6.95
N ALA A 502 -13.80 18.66 8.13
CA ALA A 502 -13.51 20.05 8.48
C ALA A 502 -12.00 20.29 8.59
N SER A 503 -11.25 19.33 9.13
CA SER A 503 -9.79 19.43 9.25
C SER A 503 -9.11 19.40 7.87
N ILE A 504 -9.59 18.58 6.93
CA ILE A 504 -9.11 18.56 5.53
C ILE A 504 -9.23 19.94 4.88
N LEU A 505 -10.37 20.60 5.07
CA LEU A 505 -10.64 21.94 4.53
C LEU A 505 -9.80 23.01 5.24
N GLU A 506 -9.69 22.93 6.56
CA GLU A 506 -8.94 23.90 7.38
C GLU A 506 -7.45 23.93 7.04
N ILE A 507 -6.82 22.76 6.82
CA ILE A 507 -5.41 22.71 6.39
C ILE A 507 -5.22 23.04 4.91
N GLY A 508 -6.31 23.13 4.14
CA GLY A 508 -6.27 23.37 2.70
C GLY A 508 -5.68 22.19 1.91
N LEU A 509 -5.96 20.96 2.33
CA LEU A 509 -5.63 19.76 1.53
C LEU A 509 -6.53 19.70 0.29
N LEU A 510 -7.82 20.02 0.47
CA LEU A 510 -8.67 20.46 -0.63
C LEU A 510 -8.55 21.97 -0.80
N PRO A 511 -8.43 22.49 -2.03
CA PRO A 511 -8.22 23.92 -2.21
C PRO A 511 -9.40 24.77 -1.70
N LYS A 512 -9.11 26.01 -1.29
CA LYS A 512 -10.12 26.98 -0.84
C LYS A 512 -11.15 27.21 -1.95
N GLY A 513 -12.43 27.14 -1.62
CA GLY A 513 -13.55 27.30 -2.57
C GLY A 513 -14.40 26.04 -2.75
N PHE A 514 -13.89 24.86 -2.40
CA PHE A 514 -14.67 23.62 -2.42
C PHE A 514 -15.89 23.70 -1.48
N LYS A 515 -17.06 23.31 -1.99
CA LYS A 515 -18.35 23.33 -1.26
C LYS A 515 -19.12 22.01 -1.33
N GLY A 516 -18.59 21.04 -2.08
CA GLY A 516 -19.22 19.74 -2.26
C GLY A 516 -19.15 18.86 -1.02
N LYS A 517 -19.67 17.65 -1.16
CA LYS A 517 -19.59 16.62 -0.12
C LYS A 517 -18.22 15.95 -0.13
N ILE A 518 -17.72 15.58 1.04
CA ILE A 518 -16.57 14.66 1.19
C ILE A 518 -17.10 13.30 1.62
N SER A 519 -16.75 12.25 0.91
CA SER A 519 -17.09 10.86 1.26
C SER A 519 -15.81 10.03 1.38
N PHE A 520 -15.86 8.97 2.18
CA PHE A 520 -14.72 8.08 2.44
C PHE A 520 -15.08 6.66 2.03
N VAL A 521 -14.15 5.97 1.37
CA VAL A 521 -14.37 4.62 0.83
C VAL A 521 -13.36 3.59 1.33
N GLY A 522 -12.41 3.97 2.18
CA GLY A 522 -11.39 3.06 2.74
C GLY A 522 -10.44 2.50 1.68
N ASN A 523 -9.98 1.25 1.86
CA ASN A 523 -9.11 0.59 0.89
C ASN A 523 -9.90 0.13 -0.34
N SER A 524 -10.08 1.03 -1.31
CA SER A 524 -10.79 0.76 -2.55
C SER A 524 -10.01 -0.13 -3.53
N SER A 525 -8.67 -0.16 -3.44
CA SER A 525 -7.82 -1.02 -4.27
C SER A 525 -8.08 -2.51 -3.98
N ALA A 526 -8.05 -2.89 -2.70
CA ALA A 526 -8.33 -4.25 -2.26
C ALA A 526 -9.77 -4.67 -2.59
N GLU A 527 -10.74 -3.78 -2.41
CA GLU A 527 -12.13 -4.04 -2.80
C GLU A 527 -12.30 -4.19 -4.32
N GLY A 528 -11.60 -3.43 -5.14
CA GLY A 528 -11.64 -3.58 -6.60
C GLY A 528 -11.01 -4.89 -7.07
N ALA A 529 -9.88 -5.29 -6.47
CA ALA A 529 -9.27 -6.61 -6.71
C ALA A 529 -10.23 -7.75 -6.33
N ARG A 530 -10.93 -7.60 -5.19
CA ARG A 530 -11.96 -8.53 -4.71
C ARG A 530 -13.10 -8.68 -5.71
N LEU A 531 -13.66 -7.56 -6.16
CA LEU A 531 -14.76 -7.55 -7.12
C LEU A 531 -14.35 -8.15 -8.48
N ALA A 532 -13.13 -7.85 -8.95
CA ALA A 532 -12.59 -8.42 -10.18
C ALA A 532 -12.38 -9.94 -10.10
N LEU A 533 -12.04 -10.44 -8.91
CA LEU A 533 -11.85 -11.87 -8.65
C LEU A 533 -13.19 -12.64 -8.69
N ILE A 534 -14.27 -12.07 -8.17
CA ILE A 534 -15.57 -12.76 -8.07
C ILE A 534 -16.52 -12.48 -9.24
N ASN A 535 -16.17 -11.54 -10.14
CA ASN A 535 -17.02 -11.16 -11.26
C ASN A 535 -16.23 -10.83 -12.54
N LYS A 536 -16.40 -11.65 -13.58
CA LYS A 536 -15.78 -11.46 -14.91
C LYS A 536 -16.13 -10.13 -15.57
N GLY A 537 -17.36 -9.65 -15.40
CA GLY A 537 -17.80 -8.36 -15.91
C GLY A 537 -17.04 -7.20 -15.28
N VAL A 538 -16.76 -7.26 -13.97
CA VAL A 538 -15.93 -6.26 -13.28
C VAL A 538 -14.49 -6.30 -13.77
N MET A 539 -13.91 -7.49 -13.94
CA MET A 539 -12.57 -7.63 -14.53
C MET A 539 -12.51 -6.99 -15.94
N ALA A 540 -13.51 -7.25 -16.78
CA ALA A 540 -13.61 -6.63 -18.09
C ALA A 540 -13.81 -5.10 -18.02
N GLU A 541 -14.60 -4.61 -17.05
CA GLU A 541 -14.80 -3.18 -16.81
C GLU A 541 -13.47 -2.49 -16.48
N ILE A 542 -12.67 -3.04 -15.55
CA ILE A 542 -11.33 -2.53 -15.19
C ILE A 542 -10.43 -2.43 -16.42
N ASN A 543 -10.37 -3.48 -17.25
CA ASN A 543 -9.58 -3.47 -18.48
C ASN A 543 -10.05 -2.41 -19.48
N SER A 544 -11.36 -2.24 -19.63
CA SER A 544 -11.92 -1.23 -20.54
C SER A 544 -11.71 0.21 -20.03
N LEU A 545 -11.72 0.40 -18.72
CA LEU A 545 -11.63 1.72 -18.07
C LEU A 545 -10.28 2.38 -18.33
N LYS A 546 -9.20 1.59 -18.36
CA LYS A 546 -7.85 2.08 -18.71
C LYS A 546 -7.84 2.95 -19.96
N GLY A 547 -8.49 2.50 -21.04
CA GLY A 547 -8.53 3.22 -22.32
C GLY A 547 -9.39 4.49 -22.33
N ARG A 548 -10.14 4.74 -21.25
CA ARG A 548 -11.02 5.90 -21.09
C ARG A 548 -10.43 7.00 -20.20
N ILE A 549 -9.35 6.71 -19.47
CA ILE A 549 -8.72 7.68 -18.57
C ILE A 549 -7.63 8.44 -19.33
N GLU A 550 -7.80 9.76 -19.42
CA GLU A 550 -6.75 10.67 -19.88
C GLU A 550 -5.75 10.91 -18.74
N VAL A 551 -4.44 10.91 -19.03
CA VAL A 551 -3.41 11.11 -18.00
C VAL A 551 -2.81 12.50 -18.12
N LEU A 552 -2.91 13.29 -17.04
CA LEU A 552 -2.20 14.55 -16.89
C LEU A 552 -0.87 14.30 -16.18
N GLU A 553 0.23 14.38 -16.93
CA GLU A 553 1.58 14.15 -16.40
C GLU A 553 2.14 15.43 -15.74
N LEU A 554 2.01 15.52 -14.41
CA LEU A 554 2.44 16.70 -13.65
C LEU A 554 3.97 16.88 -13.63
N SER A 555 4.74 15.78 -13.72
CA SER A 555 6.21 15.84 -13.69
C SER A 555 6.81 16.62 -14.85
N THR A 556 6.10 16.70 -15.98
CA THR A 556 6.50 17.48 -17.17
C THR A 556 5.75 18.79 -17.33
N ASN A 557 4.77 19.06 -16.45
CA ASN A 557 3.94 20.25 -16.55
C ASN A 557 4.66 21.45 -15.93
N PRO A 558 5.06 22.46 -16.72
CA PRO A 558 5.83 23.60 -16.23
C PRO A 558 5.07 24.44 -15.19
N ARG A 559 3.73 24.33 -15.14
CA ARG A 559 2.89 25.04 -14.18
C ARG A 559 2.89 24.40 -12.79
N PHE A 560 3.23 23.12 -12.66
CA PHE A 560 3.08 22.39 -11.39
C PHE A 560 3.79 23.07 -10.22
N GLN A 561 5.04 23.50 -10.42
CA GLN A 561 5.83 24.14 -9.38
C GLN A 561 5.17 25.42 -8.83
N ASP A 562 4.55 26.23 -9.69
CA ASP A 562 3.90 27.47 -9.28
C ASP A 562 2.65 27.20 -8.43
N TYR A 563 1.85 26.21 -8.82
CA TYR A 563 0.66 25.81 -8.05
C TYR A 563 1.06 25.17 -6.72
N PHE A 564 2.09 24.33 -6.74
CA PHE A 564 2.65 23.71 -5.54
C PHE A 564 3.09 24.76 -4.52
N VAL A 565 3.91 25.74 -4.93
CA VAL A 565 4.40 26.80 -4.04
C VAL A 565 3.23 27.63 -3.47
N LYS A 566 2.22 27.94 -4.28
CA LYS A 566 1.01 28.65 -3.81
C LYS A 566 0.21 27.84 -2.80
N ALA A 567 0.19 26.51 -2.93
CA ALA A 567 -0.58 25.61 -2.09
C ALA A 567 0.08 25.26 -0.74
N LEU A 568 1.37 25.59 -0.55
CA LEU A 568 2.10 25.29 0.69
C LEU A 568 1.55 26.01 1.92
N GLY A 569 1.00 27.22 1.75
CA GLY A 569 0.45 28.00 2.87
C GLY A 569 -0.89 27.42 3.35
N PHE A 570 -1.13 27.41 4.67
CA PHE A 570 -2.41 27.01 5.26
C PHE A 570 -3.53 28.02 4.94
#